data_AF-A0A2K2CQJ8-F1
#
_entry.id   AF-A0A2K2CQJ8-F1
#
_cell.length_a   1.000
_cell.length_b   1.000
_cell.length_c   1.000
_cell.angle_alpha   90.00
_cell.angle_beta   90.00
_cell.angle_gamma   90.00
#
_symmetry.space_group_name_H-M   'P 1'
#
loop_
_entity.id
_entity.type
_entity.pdbx_description
1 polymer ?
#
loop_
_entity_poly.entity_id
_entity_poly.type
_entity_poly.pdbx_seq_one_letter_code
_entity_poly.pdbx_strand_id
1 'polypeptide(L)'
;MVKRRSSLLIRKKCQRKHAVKLLCTTARPPQERWSIRESANFKIAFDRFGQDWPRVAQFVSTKTTLQISVYAEKYFLKQRLTFQVK
;
A
#
# COMPACT_ATOMS: atom_id res chain seq x y z
N MET A 1 1.13 -66.68 25.37
CA MET A 1 0.24 -66.84 24.20
C MET A 1 0.28 -65.59 23.35
N VAL A 2 0.72 -65.71 22.10
CA VAL A 2 0.83 -64.62 21.11
C VAL A 2 -0.56 -64.25 20.58
N LYS A 3 -0.86 -62.95 20.44
CA LYS A 3 -1.92 -62.49 19.54
C LYS A 3 -1.43 -61.30 18.73
N ARG A 4 -0.94 -61.62 17.53
CA ARG A 4 -0.72 -60.68 16.41
C ARG A 4 -2.06 -60.04 16.05
N ARG A 5 -2.09 -58.72 15.86
CA ARG A 5 -2.98 -58.10 14.87
C ARG A 5 -2.26 -56.98 14.13
N SER A 6 -2.40 -57.10 12.83
CA SER A 6 -1.65 -56.43 11.78
C SER A 6 -2.17 -55.01 11.51
N SER A 7 -1.22 -54.15 11.15
CA SER A 7 -1.25 -53.13 10.10
C SER A 7 -2.63 -52.64 9.62
N LEU A 8 -2.99 -51.40 9.97
CA LEU A 8 -3.98 -50.60 9.24
C LEU A 8 -3.48 -49.16 9.08
N LEU A 9 -3.15 -48.84 7.83
CA LEU A 9 -3.47 -47.58 7.15
C LEU A 9 -2.72 -46.31 7.61
N ILE A 10 -1.61 -46.07 6.90
CA ILE A 10 -1.49 -44.91 6.00
C ILE A 10 -2.29 -43.68 6.43
N ARG A 11 -1.58 -42.72 7.02
CA ARG A 11 -1.58 -41.33 6.53
C ARG A 11 -0.37 -40.62 7.09
N LYS A 12 0.75 -40.71 6.36
CA LYS A 12 1.81 -39.70 6.44
C LYS A 12 1.16 -38.37 6.10
N LYS A 13 0.82 -37.56 7.11
CA LYS A 13 0.30 -36.21 6.88
C LYS A 13 1.49 -35.37 6.43
N CYS A 14 1.56 -35.29 5.11
CA CYS A 14 2.36 -34.42 4.26
C CYS A 14 2.79 -33.15 5.00
N GLN A 15 4.11 -33.05 5.21
CA GLN A 15 4.83 -31.81 5.45
C GLN A 15 4.54 -30.86 4.29
N ARG A 16 3.44 -30.11 4.34
CA ARG A 16 3.26 -28.94 3.49
C ARG A 16 4.09 -27.83 4.10
N LYS A 17 5.41 -27.91 3.86
CA LYS A 17 6.27 -26.74 3.83
C LYS A 17 5.85 -25.91 2.61
N HIS A 18 4.69 -25.27 2.70
CA HIS A 18 4.36 -24.23 1.76
C HIS A 18 5.17 -23.02 2.20
N ALA A 19 6.29 -22.85 1.50
CA ALA A 19 7.09 -21.65 1.53
C ALA A 19 6.15 -20.44 1.59
N VAL A 20 6.13 -19.77 2.74
CA VAL A 20 5.50 -18.47 2.83
C VAL A 20 6.38 -17.60 1.96
N LYS A 21 5.88 -17.39 0.74
CA LYS A 21 6.42 -16.52 -0.29
C LYS A 21 6.93 -15.27 0.43
N LEU A 22 8.21 -14.97 0.25
CA LEU A 22 8.84 -13.70 0.58
C LEU A 22 8.03 -12.57 -0.09
N LEU A 23 6.92 -12.20 0.54
CA LEU A 23 6.38 -10.87 0.43
C LEU A 23 7.20 -10.11 1.45
N CYS A 24 8.27 -9.48 0.98
CA CYS A 24 8.84 -8.33 1.63
C CYS A 24 7.69 -7.34 1.90
N THR A 25 7.01 -7.54 3.03
CA THR A 25 6.19 -6.54 3.66
C THR A 25 7.20 -5.55 4.22
N THR A 26 7.81 -4.78 3.31
CA THR A 26 8.41 -3.50 3.65
C THR A 26 7.32 -2.80 4.43
N ALA A 27 7.51 -2.71 5.74
CA ALA A 27 6.61 -1.99 6.61
C ALA A 27 6.50 -0.60 6.00
N ARG A 28 5.40 -0.33 5.29
CA ARG A 28 5.14 1.00 4.76
C ARG A 28 5.13 1.87 6.02
N PRO A 29 5.96 2.92 6.09
CA PRO A 29 5.92 3.80 7.25
C PRO A 29 4.47 4.22 7.49
N PRO A 30 4.05 4.40 8.76
CA PRO A 30 2.68 4.77 9.11
C PRO A 30 2.20 5.83 8.13
N GLN A 31 1.09 5.56 7.43
CA GLN A 31 0.57 6.44 6.38
C GLN A 31 0.53 7.87 6.92
N GLU A 32 1.48 8.69 6.50
CA GLU A 32 1.71 9.97 7.13
C GLU A 32 0.48 10.84 6.84
N ARG A 33 -0.24 11.19 7.90
CA ARG A 33 -1.48 11.95 7.80
C ARG A 33 -1.15 13.29 7.16
N TRP A 34 -1.66 13.53 5.95
CA TRP A 34 -1.56 14.81 5.27
C TRP A 34 -2.18 15.90 6.14
N SER A 35 -1.36 16.80 6.65
CA SER A 35 -1.83 17.97 7.40
C SER A 35 -2.57 18.92 6.48
N ILE A 36 -3.47 19.74 7.05
CA ILE A 36 -4.22 20.77 6.31
C ILE A 36 -3.23 21.68 5.55
N ARG A 37 -2.15 22.11 6.21
CA ARG A 37 -1.10 22.94 5.61
C ARG A 37 -0.41 22.26 4.43
N GLU A 38 -0.06 20.98 4.57
CA GLU A 38 0.59 20.21 3.50
C GLU A 38 -0.35 20.02 2.31
N SER A 39 -1.62 19.72 2.56
CA SER A 39 -2.63 19.58 1.50
C SER A 39 -2.89 20.91 0.77
N ALA A 40 -2.83 22.05 1.48
CA ALA A 40 -2.93 23.37 0.88
C ALA A 40 -1.69 23.68 0.01
N ASN A 41 -0.49 23.41 0.53
CA ASN A 41 0.75 23.57 -0.22
C ASN A 41 0.76 22.69 -1.48
N PHE A 42 0.28 21.45 -1.39
CA PHE A 42 0.13 20.57 -2.55
C PHE A 42 -0.79 21.19 -3.61
N LYS A 43 -1.96 21.74 -3.22
CA LYS A 43 -2.87 22.38 -4.17
C LYS A 43 -2.25 23.59 -4.86
N ILE A 44 -1.56 24.44 -4.10
CA ILE A 44 -0.86 25.62 -4.64
C ILE A 44 0.26 25.20 -5.60
N ALA A 45 1.04 24.21 -5.22
CA ALA A 45 2.11 23.67 -6.06
C ALA A 45 1.56 23.01 -7.32
N PHE A 46 0.46 22.27 -7.20
CA PHE A 46 -0.22 21.64 -8.33
C PHE A 46 -0.79 22.68 -9.31
N ASP A 47 -1.36 23.78 -8.81
CA ASP A 47 -1.85 24.86 -9.65
C ASP A 47 -0.70 25.58 -10.40
N ARG A 48 0.46 25.74 -9.75
CA ARG A 48 1.63 26.42 -10.33
C ARG A 48 2.46 25.57 -11.27
N PHE A 49 2.65 24.29 -10.97
CA PHE A 49 3.56 23.38 -11.68
C PHE A 49 2.83 22.25 -12.42
N GLY A 50 1.53 22.11 -12.25
CA GLY A 50 0.77 21.01 -12.83
C GLY A 50 1.22 19.66 -12.30
N GLN A 51 1.43 18.71 -13.22
CA GLN A 51 1.75 17.31 -12.92
C GLN A 51 3.24 17.03 -12.66
N ASP A 52 4.05 18.08 -12.50
CA ASP A 52 5.49 17.97 -12.23
C ASP A 52 5.77 17.57 -10.78
N TRP A 53 5.59 16.28 -10.46
CA TRP A 53 5.72 15.74 -9.11
C TRP A 53 7.06 16.04 -8.42
N PRO A 54 8.22 16.00 -9.09
CA PRO A 54 9.48 16.39 -8.45
C PRO A 54 9.49 17.85 -7.99
N ARG A 55 8.87 18.74 -8.77
CA ARG A 55 8.78 20.17 -8.46
C ARG A 55 7.77 20.44 -7.35
N VAL A 56 6.65 19.74 -7.38
CA VAL A 56 5.65 19.74 -6.30
C VAL A 56 6.25 19.20 -5.00
N ALA A 57 7.07 18.15 -5.06
CA ALA A 57 7.79 17.59 -3.91
C ALA A 57 8.75 18.59 -3.30
N GLN A 58 9.52 19.26 -4.14
CA GLN A 58 10.41 20.32 -3.69
C GLN A 58 9.63 21.45 -2.99
N PHE A 59 8.47 21.84 -3.52
CA PHE A 59 7.65 22.89 -2.91
C PHE A 59 7.03 22.47 -1.58
N VAL A 60 6.52 21.23 -1.48
CA VAL A 60 5.95 20.72 -0.23
C VAL A 60 7.05 20.44 0.81
N SER A 61 8.26 20.08 0.36
CA SER A 61 9.49 19.80 1.14
C SER A 61 9.38 18.67 2.19
N THR A 62 8.18 18.36 2.69
CA THR A 62 7.95 17.35 3.74
C THR A 62 7.60 15.97 3.20
N LYS A 63 7.27 15.87 1.91
CA LYS A 63 6.82 14.64 1.27
C LYS A 63 7.68 14.33 0.06
N THR A 64 7.94 13.05 -0.15
CA THR A 64 8.69 12.56 -1.29
C THR A 64 7.84 12.57 -2.56
N THR A 65 8.49 12.62 -3.72
CA THR A 65 7.83 12.55 -5.03
C THR A 65 6.85 11.38 -5.14
N LEU A 66 7.26 10.20 -4.66
CA LEU A 66 6.41 9.00 -4.69
C LEU A 66 5.16 9.15 -3.81
N GLN A 67 5.30 9.71 -2.60
CA GLN A 67 4.15 9.98 -1.72
C GLN A 67 3.18 10.99 -2.35
N ILE A 68 3.70 11.97 -3.08
CA ILE A 68 2.91 13.00 -3.77
C ILE A 68 2.14 12.39 -4.94
N SER A 69 2.77 11.52 -5.74
CA SER A 69 2.09 10.82 -6.83
C SER A 69 0.91 9.99 -6.32
N VAL A 70 1.12 9.21 -5.25
CA VAL A 70 0.06 8.41 -4.62
C VAL A 70 -1.05 9.28 -4.05
N TYR A 71 -0.69 10.41 -3.43
CA TYR A 71 -1.68 11.35 -2.92
C TYR A 71 -2.49 12.01 -4.04
N ALA A 72 -1.83 12.41 -5.13
CA ALA A 72 -2.46 13.01 -6.30
C ALA A 72 -3.47 12.04 -6.94
N GLU A 73 -3.11 10.77 -7.11
CA GLU A 73 -4.02 9.73 -7.62
C GLU A 73 -5.29 9.64 -6.76
N LYS A 74 -5.13 9.54 -5.43
CA LYS A 74 -6.26 9.52 -4.50
C LYS A 74 -7.08 10.82 -4.54
N TYR A 75 -6.41 11.96 -4.71
CA TYR A 75 -7.03 13.27 -4.80
C TYR A 75 -7.92 13.37 -6.05
N PHE A 76 -7.45 12.94 -7.21
CA PHE A 76 -8.23 12.92 -8.45
C PHE A 76 -9.38 11.92 -8.40
N LEU A 77 -9.17 10.74 -7.83
CA LEU A 77 -10.25 9.76 -7.61
C LEU A 77 -11.37 10.37 -6.76
N LYS A 78 -11.01 11.06 -5.67
CA LYS A 78 -11.98 11.78 -4.83
C LYS A 78 -12.70 12.89 -5.60
N GLN A 79 -11.97 13.70 -6.37
CA GLN A 79 -12.57 14.77 -7.16
C GLN A 79 -13.58 14.25 -8.19
N ARG A 80 -13.23 13.17 -8.91
CA ARG A 80 -14.12 12.52 -9.88
C ARG A 80 -15.39 12.01 -9.21
N LEU A 81 -15.26 11.38 -8.05
CA LEU A 81 -16.42 10.92 -7.28
C LEU A 81 -17.29 12.09 -6.80
N THR A 82 -16.70 13.19 -6.34
CA THR A 82 -17.49 14.37 -5.91
C THR A 82 -18.19 15.09 -7.06
N PHE A 83 -17.68 14.97 -8.29
CA PHE A 83 -18.29 15.58 -9.46
C PHE A 83 -19.49 14.78 -10.00
N GLN A 84 -19.63 13.50 -9.64
CA GLN A 84 -20.74 12.64 -10.06
C GLN A 84 -21.98 12.70 -9.16
N VAL A 85 -21.90 13.42 -8.03
CA VAL A 85 -22.98 13.51 -7.02
C VAL A 85 -23.64 14.90 -7.00
N LYS A 86 -23.41 15.71 -8.04
CA LYS A 86 -24.06 17.00 -8.27
C LYS A 86 -24.83 16.95 -9.58
#